data_AF-A0A1V5NCF6-F1
#
_entry.id   AF-A0A1V5NCF6-F1
#
_cell.length_a   1.000
_cell.length_b   1.000
_cell.length_c   1.000
_cell.angle_alpha   90.00
_cell.angle_beta   90.00
_cell.angle_gamma   90.00
#
_symmetry.space_group_name_H-M   'P 1'
#
loop_
_entity.id
_entity.type
_entity.pdbx_description
1 polymer ?
#
loop_
_entity_poly.entity_id
_entity_poly.type
_entity_poly.pdbx_seq_one_letter_code
_entity_poly.pdbx_strand_id
1 'polypeptide(L)'
;MRPKRKFEREFRRQVVEELLAKISTPTQIVRKYGISSGLLQNWKQQYAKGKYGNEPEEVEGLKERVRELERKLGQMTMDNDFLKSACQHLAKSPKKSENLFSGQVRLRDDEAKSSSGAK
;
A
#
# COMPACT_ATOMS: atom_id res chain seq x y z
N MET A 1 17.15 -39.99 -40.91
CA MET A 1 16.57 -38.85 -40.17
C MET A 1 17.50 -38.52 -39.01
N ARG A 2 18.03 -37.29 -38.89
CA ARG A 2 18.99 -36.95 -37.82
C ARG A 2 18.27 -36.82 -36.47
N PRO A 3 18.80 -37.38 -35.36
CA PRO A 3 18.18 -37.24 -34.05
C PRO A 3 18.16 -35.77 -33.63
N LYS A 4 16.99 -35.28 -33.22
CA LYS A 4 16.84 -33.91 -32.70
C LYS A 4 17.57 -33.82 -31.36
N ARG A 5 18.51 -32.88 -31.23
CA ARG A 5 19.13 -32.54 -29.94
C ARG A 5 18.02 -32.15 -28.95
N LYS A 6 17.96 -32.84 -27.81
CA LYS A 6 17.07 -32.50 -26.70
C LYS A 6 17.88 -31.68 -25.70
N PHE A 7 17.35 -30.53 -25.31
CA PHE A 7 17.90 -29.71 -24.24
C PHE A 7 17.06 -29.89 -22.98
N GLU A 8 17.70 -29.95 -21.83
CA GLU A 8 17.04 -30.07 -20.53
C GLU A 8 16.20 -28.82 -20.23
N ARG A 9 15.14 -28.95 -19.43
CA ARG A 9 14.22 -27.84 -19.12
C ARG A 9 14.96 -26.71 -18.41
N GLU A 10 15.79 -27.05 -17.44
CA GLU A 10 16.56 -26.13 -16.60
C GLU A 10 17.59 -25.36 -17.43
N PHE A 11 18.21 -26.03 -18.41
CA PHE A 11 19.14 -25.38 -19.33
C PHE A 11 18.45 -24.31 -20.18
N ARG A 12 17.27 -24.63 -20.74
CA ARG A 12 16.50 -23.65 -21.53
C ARG A 12 16.08 -22.45 -20.68
N ARG A 13 15.72 -22.69 -19.43
CA ARG A 13 15.39 -21.64 -18.45
C ARG A 13 16.58 -20.72 -18.21
N GLN A 14 17.74 -21.28 -17.85
CA GLN A 14 18.96 -20.53 -17.57
C GLN A 14 19.39 -19.65 -18.75
N VAL A 15 19.33 -20.20 -19.97
CA VAL A 15 19.69 -19.46 -21.20
C VAL A 15 18.76 -18.28 -21.43
N VAL A 16 17.46 -18.44 -21.20
CA VAL A 16 16.49 -17.34 -21.36
C VAL A 16 16.61 -16.32 -20.22
N GLU A 17 16.87 -16.75 -19.00
CA GLU A 17 17.15 -15.85 -17.87
C GLU A 17 18.40 -15.00 -18.11
N GLU A 18 19.49 -15.57 -18.62
CA GLU A 18 20.71 -14.83 -19.00
C GLU A 18 20.40 -13.76 -20.07
N LEU A 19 19.55 -14.10 -21.04
CA LEU A 19 19.08 -13.17 -22.07
C LEU A 19 18.23 -12.03 -21.48
N LEU A 20 17.29 -12.34 -20.59
CA LEU A 20 16.38 -11.36 -19.98
C LEU A 20 17.11 -10.45 -18.99
N ALA A 21 18.08 -10.98 -18.26
CA ALA A 21 18.99 -10.24 -17.38
C ALA A 21 19.97 -9.34 -18.16
N LYS A 22 19.98 -9.42 -19.50
CA LYS A 22 20.87 -8.67 -20.40
C LYS A 22 22.36 -8.87 -20.11
N ILE A 23 22.72 -9.99 -19.50
CA ILE A 23 24.12 -10.36 -19.21
C ILE A 23 24.86 -10.62 -20.54
N SER A 24 24.18 -11.28 -21.48
CA SER A 24 24.71 -11.60 -22.80
C SER A 24 23.74 -11.19 -23.90
N THR A 25 24.29 -10.70 -25.01
CA THR A 25 23.52 -10.43 -26.22
C THR A 25 23.06 -11.73 -26.89
N PRO A 26 21.97 -11.70 -27.70
CA PRO A 26 21.50 -12.89 -28.42
C PRO A 26 22.59 -13.57 -29.25
N THR A 27 23.45 -12.77 -29.89
CA THR A 27 24.57 -13.27 -30.71
C THR A 27 25.63 -13.98 -29.87
N GLN A 28 25.94 -13.45 -28.67
CA GLN A 28 26.86 -14.10 -27.74
C GLN A 28 26.30 -15.44 -27.24
N ILE A 29 25.01 -15.49 -26.89
CA ILE A 29 24.34 -16.72 -26.44
C ILE A 29 24.35 -17.79 -27.53
N VAL A 30 24.01 -17.42 -28.76
CA VAL A 30 24.05 -18.31 -29.94
C VAL A 30 25.43 -18.92 -30.13
N ARG A 31 26.50 -18.13 -29.99
CA ARG A 31 27.88 -18.59 -30.12
C ARG A 31 28.33 -19.45 -28.93
N LYS A 32 28.04 -19.00 -27.70
CA LYS A 32 28.43 -19.63 -26.43
C LYS A 32 27.85 -21.04 -26.29
N TYR A 33 26.57 -21.20 -26.62
CA TYR A 33 25.86 -22.47 -26.45
C TYR A 33 25.67 -23.25 -27.76
N GLY A 34 26.12 -22.70 -28.90
CA GLY A 34 25.98 -23.34 -30.21
C GLY A 34 24.52 -23.58 -30.63
N ILE A 35 23.61 -22.71 -30.20
CA ILE A 35 22.17 -22.81 -30.49
C ILE A 35 21.76 -21.85 -31.61
N SER A 36 20.72 -22.16 -32.37
CA SER A 36 20.24 -21.25 -33.41
C SER A 36 19.47 -20.07 -32.81
N SER A 37 19.54 -18.90 -33.46
CA SER A 37 18.80 -17.71 -33.04
C SER A 37 17.28 -17.96 -33.01
N GLY A 38 16.74 -18.67 -34.00
CA GLY A 38 15.32 -19.05 -34.03
C GLY A 38 14.91 -19.95 -32.86
N LEU A 39 15.79 -20.85 -32.41
CA LEU A 39 15.55 -21.69 -31.24
C LEU A 39 15.54 -20.86 -29.95
N LEU A 40 16.47 -19.90 -29.83
CA LEU A 40 16.51 -18.96 -28.71
C LEU A 40 15.23 -18.10 -28.62
N GLN A 41 14.73 -17.59 -29.76
CA GLN A 41 13.47 -16.85 -29.79
C GLN A 41 12.26 -17.71 -29.38
N ASN A 42 12.22 -18.96 -29.85
CA ASN A 42 11.18 -19.90 -29.46
C ASN A 42 11.22 -20.19 -27.94
N TRP A 43 12.41 -20.38 -27.36
CA TRP A 43 12.54 -20.55 -25.91
C TRP A 43 12.11 -19.30 -25.14
N LYS A 44 12.44 -18.10 -25.61
CA LYS A 44 11.95 -16.86 -25.02
C LYS A 44 10.41 -16.80 -25.00
N GLN A 45 9.75 -17.17 -26.10
CA GLN A 45 8.29 -17.22 -26.15
C GLN A 45 7.70 -18.30 -25.22
N GLN A 46 8.35 -19.46 -25.10
CA GLN A 46 7.90 -20.51 -24.18
C GLN A 46 8.09 -20.12 -22.72
N TYR A 47 9.18 -19.41 -22.40
CA TYR A 47 9.44 -18.82 -21.09
C TYR A 47 8.36 -17.79 -20.76
N ALA A 48 8.03 -16.87 -21.67
CA ALA A 48 6.94 -15.91 -21.46
C ALA A 48 5.57 -16.55 -21.20
N LYS A 49 5.38 -17.83 -21.56
CA LYS A 49 4.17 -18.62 -21.32
C LYS A 49 4.25 -19.51 -20.07
N GLY A 50 5.25 -19.33 -19.21
CA GLY A 50 5.40 -20.11 -17.97
C GLY A 50 5.86 -21.56 -18.17
N LYS A 51 6.22 -21.98 -19.39
CA LYS A 51 6.50 -23.40 -19.70
C LYS A 51 7.74 -23.97 -19.01
N TYR A 52 8.56 -23.12 -18.40
CA TYR A 52 9.78 -23.53 -17.70
C TYR A 52 9.69 -23.40 -16.18
N GLY A 53 8.47 -23.45 -15.62
CA GLY A 53 8.25 -23.30 -14.17
C GLY A 53 8.46 -21.85 -13.71
N ASN A 54 8.09 -20.90 -14.57
CA ASN A 54 8.29 -19.47 -14.40
C ASN A 54 6.95 -18.75 -14.65
N GLU A 55 5.89 -19.20 -13.98
CA GLU A 55 4.54 -18.72 -14.25
C GLU A 55 4.49 -17.19 -14.30
N PRO A 56 4.13 -16.60 -15.46
CA PRO A 56 4.03 -15.16 -15.61
C PRO A 56 2.88 -14.56 -14.80
N GLU A 57 1.95 -15.39 -14.33
CA GLU A 57 0.77 -15.02 -13.55
C GLU A 57 1.14 -14.58 -12.12
N GLU A 58 2.18 -15.18 -11.54
CA GLU A 58 2.60 -14.86 -10.17
C GLU A 58 3.19 -13.45 -10.09
N VAL A 59 4.06 -13.07 -11.04
CA VAL A 59 4.70 -11.74 -11.01
C VAL A 59 3.71 -10.61 -11.28
N GLU A 60 2.77 -10.80 -12.21
CA GLU A 60 1.79 -9.76 -12.53
C GLU A 60 0.71 -9.66 -11.43
N GLY A 61 0.26 -10.79 -10.87
CA GLY A 61 -0.63 -10.82 -9.70
C GLY A 61 0.02 -10.20 -8.47
N LEU A 62 1.33 -10.43 -8.27
CA LEU A 62 2.09 -9.78 -7.20
C LEU A 62 2.17 -8.27 -7.39
N LYS A 63 2.36 -7.76 -8.61
CA LYS A 63 2.35 -6.31 -8.88
C LYS A 63 0.99 -5.68 -8.59
N GLU A 64 -0.10 -6.34 -8.99
CA GLU A 64 -1.45 -5.86 -8.71
C GLU A 64 -1.69 -5.80 -7.19
N ARG A 65 -1.26 -6.83 -6.46
CA ARG A 65 -1.34 -6.84 -5.01
C ARG A 65 -0.49 -5.76 -4.35
N VAL A 66 0.73 -5.53 -4.84
CA VAL A 66 1.59 -4.43 -4.38
C VAL A 66 0.90 -3.10 -4.59
N ARG A 67 0.33 -2.85 -5.76
CA ARG A 67 -0.40 -1.61 -6.06
C ARG A 67 -1.59 -1.39 -5.12
N GLU A 68 -2.34 -2.45 -4.83
CA GLU A 68 -3.46 -2.39 -3.89
C GLU A 68 -2.99 -2.06 -2.47
N LEU A 69 -1.90 -2.69 -2.03
CA LEU A 69 -1.30 -2.45 -0.71
C LEU A 69 -0.75 -1.04 -0.59
N GLU A 70 -0.03 -0.53 -1.61
CA GLU A 70 0.47 0.84 -1.65
C GLU A 70 -0.66 1.86 -1.55
N ARG A 71 -1.80 1.62 -2.25
CA ARG A 71 -2.99 2.47 -2.15
C ARG A 71 -3.55 2.48 -0.72
N LYS A 72 -3.69 1.32 -0.09
CA LYS A 72 -4.20 1.21 1.30
C LYS A 72 -3.26 1.87 2.30
N LEU A 73 -1.95 1.72 2.11
CA LEU A 73 -0.93 2.35 2.95
C LEU A 73 -1.04 3.88 2.85
N GLY A 74 -1.17 4.42 1.64
CA GLY A 74 -1.41 5.85 1.43
C GLY A 74 -2.66 6.36 2.16
N GLN A 75 -3.79 5.66 2.02
CA GLN A 75 -5.04 6.00 2.72
C GLN A 75 -4.85 6.01 4.25
N MET A 76 -4.27 4.93 4.80
CA MET A 76 -4.05 4.82 6.25
C MET A 76 -3.09 5.89 6.78
N THR A 77 -2.09 6.27 5.99
CA THR A 77 -1.14 7.34 6.36
C THR A 77 -1.87 8.68 6.48
N MET A 78 -2.69 9.02 5.48
CA MET A 78 -3.50 10.23 5.50
C MET A 78 -4.47 10.27 6.68
N ASP A 79 -5.16 9.15 6.95
CA ASP A 79 -6.10 9.05 8.08
C ASP A 79 -5.36 9.20 9.42
N ASN A 80 -4.18 8.60 9.54
CA ASN A 80 -3.37 8.69 10.75
C ASN A 80 -2.89 10.13 11.01
N ASP A 81 -2.41 10.81 9.97
CA ASP A 81 -1.95 12.20 10.04
C ASP A 81 -3.10 13.16 10.36
N PHE A 82 -4.27 12.92 9.76
CA PHE A 82 -5.49 13.66 10.08
C PHE A 82 -5.88 13.50 11.57
N LEU A 83 -5.92 12.26 12.07
CA LEU A 83 -6.29 11.98 13.46
C LEU A 83 -5.27 12.57 14.44
N LYS A 84 -3.97 12.43 14.17
CA LYS A 84 -2.92 13.06 14.97
C LYS A 84 -3.09 14.57 15.04
N SER A 85 -3.37 15.20 13.90
CA SER A 85 -3.60 16.64 13.83
C SER A 85 -4.81 17.03 14.65
N ALA A 86 -5.95 16.35 14.47
CA ALA A 86 -7.18 16.59 15.23
C ALA A 86 -6.96 16.46 16.75
N CYS A 87 -6.28 15.41 17.20
CA CYS A 87 -5.93 15.23 18.61
C CYS A 87 -5.06 16.36 19.15
N GLN A 88 -4.06 16.81 18.39
CA GLN A 88 -3.24 17.96 18.79
C GLN A 88 -4.04 19.25 18.89
N HIS A 89 -4.98 19.49 17.96
CA HIS A 89 -5.86 20.66 17.99
C HIS A 89 -6.78 20.63 19.21
N LEU A 90 -7.38 19.48 19.53
CA LEU A 90 -8.21 19.32 20.72
C LEU A 90 -7.40 19.51 22.01
N ALA A 91 -6.21 18.94 22.09
CA ALA A 91 -5.32 19.10 23.24
C ALA A 91 -4.84 20.56 23.44
N LYS A 92 -4.75 21.34 22.36
CA LYS A 92 -4.35 22.76 22.40
C LYS A 92 -5.53 23.72 22.65
N SER A 93 -6.77 23.25 22.54
CA SER A 93 -7.93 24.10 22.83
C SER A 93 -8.07 24.32 24.35
N PRO A 94 -8.03 25.56 24.86
CA PRO A 94 -8.22 25.80 26.28
C PRO A 94 -9.67 25.46 26.65
N LYS A 95 -9.86 24.71 27.74
CA LYS A 95 -11.17 24.46 28.36
C LYS A 95 -11.80 25.80 28.77
N LYS A 96 -12.57 26.41 27.86
CA LYS A 96 -13.31 27.65 28.14
C LYS A 96 -14.76 27.29 28.44
N SER A 97 -15.04 26.82 29.65
CA SER A 97 -16.39 26.81 30.24
C SER A 97 -16.39 26.22 31.66
N GLU A 98 -15.74 26.89 32.60
CA GLU A 98 -15.96 26.67 34.03
C GLU A 98 -15.91 28.04 34.71
N ASN A 99 -16.88 28.95 34.42
CA ASN A 99 -17.20 30.13 35.25
C ASN A 99 -18.32 31.05 34.68
N LEU A 100 -19.32 30.51 33.97
CA LEU A 100 -20.49 31.30 33.54
C LEU A 100 -21.69 31.21 34.50
N PHE A 101 -21.55 30.56 35.66
CA PHE A 101 -22.64 30.38 36.63
C PHE A 101 -22.35 30.89 38.05
N SER A 102 -21.43 31.85 38.22
CA SER A 102 -21.31 32.61 39.48
C SER A 102 -22.13 33.92 39.44
N GLY A 103 -23.35 33.84 38.92
CA GLY A 103 -24.32 34.93 38.90
C GLY A 103 -25.24 34.90 40.12
N GLN A 104 -24.72 35.33 41.26
CA GLN A 104 -25.41 36.07 42.33
C GLN A 104 -26.89 35.69 42.61
N VAL A 105 -27.12 34.75 43.54
CA VAL A 105 -28.43 34.57 44.20
C VAL A 105 -28.73 35.82 45.03
N ARG A 106 -29.59 36.72 44.53
CA ARG A 106 -30.25 37.72 45.38
C ARG A 106 -31.39 37.01 46.11
N LEU A 107 -31.15 36.65 47.37
CA LEU A 107 -32.21 36.28 48.30
C LEU A 107 -33.17 37.48 48.41
N ARG A 108 -34.42 37.25 48.01
CA ARG A 108 -35.51 38.18 48.20
C ARG A 108 -36.20 37.75 49.48
N ASP A 109 -35.78 38.32 50.61
CA ASP A 109 -36.51 38.21 51.86
C ASP A 109 -37.75 39.12 51.74
N ASP A 110 -38.84 38.55 51.26
CA ASP A 110 -40.18 39.10 51.40
C ASP A 110 -40.90 38.33 52.51
N GLU A 111 -41.60 39.09 53.36
CA GLU A 111 -42.57 38.70 54.39
C GLU A 111 -42.10 38.51 55.84
N ALA A 112 -42.20 39.60 56.61
CA ALA A 112 -42.94 39.55 57.88
C ALA A 112 -43.87 40.78 57.99
N LYS A 113 -45.16 40.52 57.79
CA LYS A 113 -46.26 41.38 58.26
C LYS A 113 -46.05 41.73 59.73
N SER A 114 -46.23 43.01 60.10
CA SER A 114 -47.23 43.30 61.12
C SER A 114 -47.69 44.75 61.06
N SER A 115 -49.00 44.87 60.91
CA SER A 115 -49.85 46.01 61.19
C SER A 115 -49.51 46.72 62.51
N SER A 116 -49.48 48.05 62.51
CA SER A 116 -50.17 48.86 63.53
C SER A 116 -50.18 50.32 63.08
N GLY A 117 -51.38 50.89 62.94
CA GLY A 117 -51.56 52.28 62.54
C GLY A 117 -53.02 52.59 62.25
N ALA A 118 -53.90 52.36 63.24
CA ALA A 118 -55.26 52.84 63.19
C ALA A 118 -55.59 53.60 64.49
N LYS A 119 -55.84 54.89 64.29
CA LYS A 119 -56.34 55.93 65.19
C LYS A 119 -55.34 56.62 66.11
#